data_AF-A0A355B3F9-F1
#
_entry.id   AF-A0A355B3F9-F1
#
_cell.length_a   1.000
_cell.length_b   1.000
_cell.length_c   1.000
_cell.angle_alpha   90.00
_cell.angle_beta   90.00
_cell.angle_gamma   90.00
#
_symmetry.space_group_name_H-M   'P 1'
#
loop_
_entity.id
_entity.type
_entity.pdbx_description
1 polymer ?
#
loop_
_entity_poly.entity_id
_entity_poly.type
_entity_poly.pdbx_seq_one_letter_code
_entity_poly.pdbx_strand_id
1 'polypeptide(L)'
;MALNYMEDGTQEEPLQINAFHKSPGCIIGHGDTMVLQDIPATIFEGEGEIAVVIGKRASHVSAADATVHVFGYTKFTDGSA
;
A
#
# COMPACT_ATOMS: atom_id res chain seq x y z
N MET A 1 2.72 -0.75 -1.63
CA MET A 1 3.87 -0.80 -2.59
C MET A 1 5.03 -1.37 -1.80
N ALA A 2 5.88 -2.24 -2.33
CA ALA A 2 6.92 -2.85 -1.49
C ALA A 2 8.20 -2.01 -1.43
N LEU A 3 8.88 -2.05 -0.27
CA LEU A 3 10.25 -1.52 -0.05
C LEU A 3 10.42 -0.01 -0.29
N ASN A 4 9.38 0.77 -0.03
CA ASN A 4 9.35 2.21 -0.34
C ASN A 4 9.61 3.12 0.90
N TYR A 5 10.25 2.57 1.93
CA TYR A 5 10.73 3.29 3.11
C TYR A 5 12.22 3.02 3.31
N MET A 6 12.95 3.98 3.89
CA MET A 6 14.37 3.83 4.21
C MET A 6 14.60 3.01 5.49
N GLU A 7 13.54 2.43 6.05
CA GLU A 7 13.54 1.54 7.22
C GLU A 7 14.39 2.08 8.39
N ASP A 8 14.10 3.31 8.81
CA ASP A 8 14.80 4.02 9.89
C ASP A 8 16.34 4.07 9.73
N GLY A 9 16.82 4.17 8.49
CA GLY A 9 18.25 4.27 8.17
C GLY A 9 18.96 2.92 8.07
N THR A 10 18.23 1.79 8.09
CA THR A 10 18.81 0.48 7.80
C THR A 10 19.05 0.24 6.30
N GLN A 11 18.46 1.06 5.43
CA GLN A 11 18.77 1.09 4.00
C GLN A 11 19.78 2.19 3.68
N GLU A 12 20.85 1.85 2.95
CA GLU A 12 21.85 2.82 2.49
C GLU A 12 21.35 3.64 1.28
N GLU A 13 20.51 3.03 0.44
CA GLU A 13 19.96 3.65 -0.77
C GLU A 13 18.52 3.18 -1.04
N PRO A 14 17.70 3.95 -1.78
CA PRO A 14 16.37 3.53 -2.17
C PRO A 14 16.41 2.23 -2.97
N LEU A 15 15.63 1.24 -2.54
CA LEU A 15 15.52 -0.02 -3.25
C LEU A 15 14.70 0.13 -4.53
N GLN A 16 14.83 -0.86 -5.42
CA GLN A 16 14.01 -0.93 -6.62
C GLN A 16 12.53 -0.98 -6.26
N ILE A 17 11.77 -0.04 -6.83
CA ILE A 17 10.33 0.07 -6.64
C ILE A 17 9.65 -1.18 -7.21
N ASN A 18 8.89 -1.87 -6.35
CA ASN A 18 8.10 -3.04 -6.70
C ASN A 18 6.61 -2.82 -6.41
N ALA A 19 5.77 -3.29 -7.33
CA ALA A 19 4.32 -3.22 -7.24
C ALA A 19 3.71 -4.61 -7.31
N PHE A 20 2.68 -4.83 -6.50
CA PHE A 20 1.85 -6.03 -6.54
C PHE A 20 0.40 -5.61 -6.30
N HIS A 21 -0.52 -6.54 -6.54
CA HIS A 21 -1.94 -6.31 -6.36
C HIS A 21 -2.46 -6.99 -5.09
N LYS A 22 -3.29 -6.27 -4.34
CA LYS A 22 -4.23 -6.87 -3.39
C LYS A 22 -5.62 -6.93 -4.01
N SER A 23 -6.31 -8.04 -3.79
CA SER A 23 -7.69 -8.19 -4.27
C SER A 23 -8.61 -7.18 -3.58
N PRO A 24 -9.55 -6.52 -4.29
CA PRO A 24 -10.54 -5.65 -3.65
C PRO A 24 -11.36 -6.35 -2.55
N GLY A 25 -11.46 -7.69 -2.59
CA GLY A 25 -12.12 -8.48 -1.55
C GLY A 25 -11.41 -8.50 -0.20
N CYS A 26 -10.18 -7.98 -0.07
CA CYS A 26 -9.48 -7.87 1.21
C CYS A 26 -9.76 -6.56 1.96
N ILE A 27 -10.58 -5.67 1.39
CA ILE A 27 -10.88 -4.36 2.00
C ILE A 27 -11.88 -4.56 3.15
N ILE A 28 -11.52 -4.04 4.31
CA ILE A 28 -12.41 -3.91 5.49
C ILE A 28 -12.44 -2.46 5.97
N GLY A 29 -13.49 -2.09 6.69
CA GLY A 29 -13.75 -0.74 7.17
C GLY A 29 -12.95 -0.35 8.42
N HIS A 30 -13.01 0.93 8.78
CA HIS A 30 -12.46 1.40 10.04
C HIS A 30 -13.21 0.78 11.21
N GLY A 31 -12.47 0.13 12.12
CA GLY A 31 -13.03 -0.56 13.29
C GLY A 31 -13.43 -2.01 13.04
N ASP A 32 -13.34 -2.49 11.79
CA ASP A 32 -13.55 -3.90 11.47
C ASP A 32 -12.37 -4.77 11.95
N THR A 33 -12.61 -6.08 11.99
CA THR A 33 -11.61 -7.07 12.43
C THR A 33 -10.85 -7.66 11.24
N MET A 34 -9.51 -7.57 11.27
CA MET A 34 -8.65 -8.33 10.37
C MET A 34 -8.52 -9.78 10.87
N VAL A 35 -9.24 -10.70 10.24
CA VAL A 35 -9.27 -12.12 10.64
C VAL A 35 -8.04 -12.84 10.08
N LEU A 36 -7.20 -13.34 10.98
CA LEU A 36 -6.09 -14.23 10.63
C LEU A 36 -6.66 -15.59 10.24
N GLN A 37 -6.46 -15.99 8.99
CA GLN A 37 -7.04 -17.22 8.44
C GLN A 37 -6.31 -18.44 9.00
N ASP A 38 -7.01 -19.58 9.09
CA ASP A 38 -6.40 -20.88 9.38
C ASP A 38 -5.68 -21.41 8.13
N ILE A 39 -4.49 -20.87 7.90
CA ILE A 39 -3.59 -21.16 6.79
C ILE A 39 -2.19 -21.43 7.35
N PRO A 40 -1.29 -22.10 6.60
CA PRO A 40 0.07 -22.38 7.07
C PRO A 40 0.99 -21.15 6.99
N ALA A 41 0.51 -19.98 7.44
CA ALA A 41 1.31 -18.79 7.68
C ALA A 41 1.73 -18.76 9.16
N THR A 42 3.01 -18.52 9.42
CA THR A 42 3.54 -18.45 10.80
C THR A 42 3.62 -17.03 11.33
N ILE A 43 3.49 -16.04 10.46
CA ILE A 43 3.62 -14.62 10.77
C ILE A 43 2.45 -13.90 10.12
N PHE A 44 1.88 -12.93 10.83
CA PHE A 44 0.92 -12.00 10.27
C PHE A 44 1.34 -10.60 10.69
N GLU A 45 1.48 -9.71 9.72
CA GLU A 45 1.96 -8.35 9.94
C GLU A 45 0.96 -7.34 9.40
N GLY A 46 0.80 -6.24 10.15
CA GLY A 46 0.03 -5.09 9.70
C GLY A 46 0.99 -3.95 9.37
N GLU A 47 1.04 -3.57 8.11
CA GLU A 47 1.93 -2.51 7.63
C GLU A 47 1.13 -1.22 7.43
N GLY A 48 1.51 -0.15 8.12
CA GLY A 48 0.86 1.14 8.01
C GLY A 48 1.34 1.91 6.77
N GLU A 49 0.47 2.08 5.78
CA GLU A 49 0.78 2.77 4.53
C GLU A 49 -0.11 4.01 4.30
N ILE A 50 0.39 4.92 3.45
CA ILE A 50 -0.43 5.96 2.82
C ILE A 50 -1.04 5.42 1.51
N ALA A 51 -2.36 5.41 1.43
CA ALA A 51 -3.05 5.09 0.19
C ALA A 51 -3.38 6.37 -0.59
N VAL A 52 -3.13 6.32 -1.90
CA VAL A 52 -3.47 7.36 -2.86
C VAL A 52 -4.74 6.95 -3.61
N VAL A 53 -5.79 7.77 -3.53
CA VAL A 53 -7.05 7.52 -4.25
C VAL A 53 -7.03 8.29 -5.57
N ILE A 54 -7.05 7.58 -6.69
CA ILE A 54 -7.03 8.18 -8.03
C ILE A 54 -8.45 8.62 -8.42
N GLY A 55 -8.62 9.91 -8.74
CA GLY A 55 -9.92 10.50 -9.08
C GLY A 55 -10.19 10.64 -10.58
N LYS A 56 -9.15 10.55 -11.42
CA LYS A 56 -9.24 10.74 -12.87
C LYS A 56 -8.48 9.63 -13.58
N ARG A 57 -9.03 9.13 -14.69
CA ARG A 57 -8.33 8.16 -15.54
C ARG A 57 -6.94 8.69 -15.89
N ALA A 58 -5.92 7.87 -15.69
CA ALA A 58 -4.52 8.21 -15.87
C ALA A 58 -3.82 7.13 -16.71
N SER A 59 -2.96 7.55 -17.64
CA SER A 59 -2.10 6.67 -18.43
C SER A 59 -0.91 7.50 -18.92
N HIS A 60 0.32 7.01 -18.75
CA HIS A 60 1.56 7.70 -19.16
C HIS A 60 1.65 9.14 -18.63
N VAL A 61 1.24 9.36 -17.38
CA VAL A 61 1.24 10.69 -16.74
C VAL A 61 2.65 11.06 -16.32
N SER A 62 3.05 12.31 -16.60
CA SER A 62 4.35 12.84 -16.15
C SER A 62 4.39 12.99 -14.64
N ALA A 63 5.57 12.92 -14.02
CA ALA A 63 5.70 13.17 -12.59
C ALA A 63 5.18 14.57 -12.19
N ALA A 64 5.35 15.57 -13.06
CA ALA A 64 4.90 16.94 -12.82
C ALA A 64 3.37 17.08 -12.79
N ASP A 65 2.65 16.24 -13.55
CA ASP A 65 1.19 16.30 -13.67
C ASP A 65 0.46 15.30 -12.76
N ALA A 66 1.20 14.39 -12.11
CA ALA A 66 0.63 13.25 -11.37
C ALA A 66 -0.39 13.66 -10.30
N THR A 67 -0.12 14.74 -9.56
CA THR A 67 -0.98 15.20 -8.45
C THR A 67 -2.35 15.68 -8.92
N VAL A 68 -2.50 16.13 -10.16
CA VAL A 68 -3.78 16.58 -10.75
C VAL A 68 -4.78 15.43 -10.91
N HIS A 69 -4.31 14.18 -10.92
CA HIS A 69 -5.12 12.97 -11.01
C HIS A 69 -5.52 12.38 -9.65
N VAL A 70 -4.93 12.87 -8.54
CA VAL A 70 -5.22 12.39 -7.19
C VAL A 70 -6.51 13.04 -6.67
N PHE A 71 -7.46 12.22 -6.23
CA PHE A 71 -8.66 12.67 -5.52
C PHE A 71 -8.35 13.02 -4.07
N GLY A 72 -7.58 12.16 -3.40
CA GLY A 72 -7.18 12.35 -2.01
C GLY A 72 -6.31 11.21 -1.50
N TYR A 73 -6.08 11.24 -0.19
CA TYR A 73 -5.25 10.27 0.53
C TYR A 73 -6.02 9.67 1.69
N THR A 74 -5.71 8.44 2.06
CA THR A 74 -6.23 7.80 3.27
C THR A 74 -5.17 6.94 3.94
N LYS A 75 -5.37 6.64 5.22
CA LYS A 75 -4.60 5.60 5.91
C LYS A 75 -5.02 4.23 5.34
N PHE A 76 -4.06 3.34 5.18
CA PHE A 76 -4.29 1.97 4.76
C PHE A 76 -3.41 1.03 5.58
N THR A 77 -3.95 -0.13 5.94
CA THR A 77 -3.17 -1.20 6.55
C THR A 77 -3.00 -2.29 5.52
N ASP A 78 -1.77 -2.48 5.05
CA ASP A 78 -1.41 -3.62 4.22
C ASP A 78 -1.19 -4.84 5.13
N GLY A 79 -2.20 -5.70 5.20
CA GLY A 79 -2.13 -6.95 5.96
C GLY A 79 -1.40 -8.03 5.17
N SER A 80 -0.33 -8.57 5.76
CA SER A 80 0.58 -9.58 5.20
C SER A 80 0.54 -10.86 6.05
N ALA A 81 0.70 -12.02 5.39
CA ALA A 81 0.71 -13.36 5.97
C ALA A 81 1.87 -14.17 5.37
#